data_AF-A0A1S4DHB5-F1
#
_entry.id   AF-A0A1S4DHB5-F1
#
_cell.length_a   1.000
_cell.length_b   1.000
_cell.length_c   1.000
_cell.angle_alpha   90.00
_cell.angle_beta   90.00
_cell.angle_gamma   90.00
#
_symmetry.space_group_name_H-M   'P 1'
#
loop_
_entity.id
_entity.type
_entity.pdbx_description
1 polymer ?
#
loop_
_entity_poly.entity_id
_entity_poly.type
_entity_poly.pdbx_seq_one_letter_code
_entity_poly.pdbx_strand_id
1 'polypeptide(L)'
;MSTATYPPPPPYYRLYKDYLQDPNSAPEPPPPIDGTYILFGSNYTTDDALPSLEDQGVRQLYPKGSNVDFKKELRALNRELQLHILELADVLVERPSQYARRVEEISLIFKNLHHLLNSLRPHQVNIGESKFPNIP
;
A
#
# COMPACT_ATOMS: atom_id res chain seq x y z
N MET A 1 30.82 -25.01 -14.35
CA MET A 1 30.63 -23.64 -14.86
C MET A 1 29.98 -22.83 -13.77
N SER A 2 30.67 -21.82 -13.21
CA SER A 2 30.16 -20.99 -12.12
C SER A 2 29.09 -20.05 -12.67
N THR A 3 27.82 -20.39 -12.48
CA THR A 3 26.70 -19.48 -12.75
C THR A 3 26.60 -18.50 -11.59
N ALA A 4 26.81 -17.20 -11.83
CA ALA A 4 26.60 -16.18 -10.82
C ALA A 4 25.12 -16.19 -10.35
N THR A 5 24.89 -16.08 -9.05
CA THR A 5 23.55 -16.09 -8.43
C THR A 5 22.73 -14.82 -8.73
N TYR A 6 23.39 -13.76 -9.18
CA TYR A 6 22.78 -12.45 -9.45
C TYR A 6 22.88 -12.09 -10.93
N PRO A 7 21.89 -11.36 -11.48
CA PRO A 7 21.96 -10.87 -12.84
C PRO A 7 23.16 -9.93 -13.00
N PRO A 8 23.79 -9.89 -14.19
CA PRO A 8 24.81 -8.89 -14.46
C PRO A 8 24.22 -7.49 -14.36
N PRO A 9 25.02 -6.48 -14.01
CA PRO A 9 24.55 -5.10 -13.95
C PRO A 9 24.03 -4.66 -15.32
N PRO A 10 23.03 -3.75 -15.37
CA PRO A 10 22.55 -3.17 -16.62
C PRO A 10 23.71 -2.59 -17.44
N PRO A 11 23.68 -2.68 -18.78
CA PRO A 11 24.80 -2.29 -19.64
C PRO A 11 25.12 -0.77 -19.62
N TYR A 12 24.32 0.03 -18.93
CA TYR A 12 24.46 1.49 -18.80
C TYR A 12 25.81 1.91 -18.20
N TYR A 13 26.50 1.05 -17.44
CA TYR A 13 27.86 1.36 -16.94
C TYR A 13 28.85 1.69 -18.05
N ARG A 14 28.60 1.22 -19.29
CA ARG A 14 29.46 1.49 -20.46
C ARG A 14 29.39 2.95 -20.94
N LEU A 15 28.37 3.70 -20.52
CA LEU A 15 28.16 5.11 -20.88
C LEU A 15 29.02 6.07 -20.04
N TYR A 16 29.74 5.57 -19.01
CA TYR A 16 30.52 6.37 -18.07
C TYR A 16 32.04 6.23 -18.25
N LYS A 17 32.51 5.75 -19.42
CA LYS A 17 33.95 5.49 -19.64
C LYS A 17 34.82 6.74 -19.56
N ASP A 18 34.32 7.84 -20.12
CA ASP A 18 35.08 9.08 -20.28
C ASP A 18 34.73 10.12 -19.19
N TYR A 19 33.94 9.73 -18.19
CA TYR A 19 33.48 10.62 -17.11
C TYR A 19 34.62 11.30 -16.34
N LEU A 20 35.76 10.61 -16.18
CA LEU A 20 36.95 11.20 -15.53
C LEU A 20 37.59 12.34 -16.34
N GLN A 21 37.37 12.36 -17.64
CA GLN A 21 37.93 13.35 -18.57
C GLN A 21 36.91 14.45 -18.88
N ASP A 22 35.64 14.07 -19.04
CA ASP A 22 34.52 14.98 -19.27
C ASP A 22 33.30 14.56 -18.42
N PRO A 23 32.99 15.28 -17.33
CA PRO A 23 31.82 15.01 -16.50
C PRO A 23 30.48 15.08 -17.24
N ASN A 24 30.41 15.80 -18.37
CA ASN A 24 29.20 15.90 -19.19
C ASN A 24 29.05 14.75 -20.20
N SER A 25 30.03 13.85 -20.29
CA SER A 25 29.95 12.67 -21.17
C SER A 25 28.93 11.63 -20.70
N ALA A 26 28.56 11.68 -19.41
CA ALA A 26 27.53 10.81 -18.86
C ALA A 26 26.13 11.26 -19.29
N PRO A 27 25.25 10.35 -19.71
CA PRO A 27 23.88 10.68 -20.03
C PRO A 27 23.12 11.14 -18.77
N GLU A 28 22.21 12.08 -18.96
CA GLU A 28 21.26 12.46 -17.93
C GLU A 28 20.37 11.27 -17.51
N PRO A 29 19.91 11.22 -16.25
CA PRO A 29 18.97 10.19 -15.83
C PRO A 29 17.71 10.22 -16.71
N PRO A 30 17.08 9.06 -16.94
CA PRO A 30 15.83 9.02 -17.68
C PRO A 30 14.77 9.90 -16.98
N PRO A 31 13.87 10.53 -17.74
CA PRO A 31 12.80 11.33 -17.15
C PRO A 31 11.92 10.46 -16.23
N PRO A 32 11.30 11.06 -15.20
CA PRO A 32 10.32 10.36 -14.37
C PRO A 32 9.23 9.72 -15.23
N ILE A 33 8.83 8.51 -14.86
CA ILE A 33 7.75 7.81 -15.54
C ILE A 33 6.42 8.48 -15.16
N ASP A 34 5.64 8.84 -16.17
CA ASP A 34 4.27 9.31 -16.00
C ASP A 34 3.28 8.22 -16.41
N GLY A 35 2.25 7.99 -15.60
CA GLY A 35 1.25 6.92 -15.79
C GLY A 35 1.57 5.60 -15.05
N THR A 36 1.18 4.47 -15.66
CA THR A 36 1.22 3.16 -14.99
C THR A 36 2.59 2.48 -15.08
N TYR A 37 3.12 2.01 -13.96
CA TYR A 37 4.38 1.26 -13.87
C TYR A 37 4.22 -0.02 -13.04
N ILE A 38 5.06 -1.02 -13.29
CA ILE A 38 5.08 -2.26 -12.50
C ILE A 38 6.15 -2.15 -11.43
N LEU A 39 5.78 -2.35 -10.17
CA LEU A 39 6.69 -2.43 -9.05
C LEU A 39 6.36 -3.68 -8.23
N PHE A 40 7.35 -4.54 -7.99
CA PHE A 40 7.20 -5.81 -7.27
C PHE A 40 6.05 -6.72 -7.76
N GLY A 41 5.74 -6.68 -9.06
CA GLY A 41 4.67 -7.49 -9.66
C GLY A 41 3.26 -6.89 -9.58
N SER A 42 3.13 -5.68 -9.02
CA SER A 42 1.88 -4.93 -8.97
C SER A 42 1.92 -3.72 -9.89
N ASN A 43 0.78 -3.38 -10.51
CA ASN A 43 0.62 -2.16 -11.29
C ASN A 43 0.38 -0.98 -10.33
N TYR A 44 1.20 0.05 -10.44
CA TYR A 44 1.10 1.32 -9.75
C TYR A 44 0.89 2.43 -10.78
N THR A 45 0.36 3.57 -10.35
CA THR A 45 0.25 4.78 -11.17
C THR A 45 1.02 5.92 -10.49
N THR A 46 1.53 6.85 -11.29
CA THR A 46 2.16 8.08 -10.80
C THR A 46 1.15 9.01 -10.11
N ASP A 47 -0.16 8.84 -10.37
CA ASP A 47 -1.22 9.53 -9.63
C ASP A 47 -1.31 9.04 -8.17
N ASP A 48 -1.25 9.95 -7.20
CA ASP A 48 -1.36 9.62 -5.77
C ASP A 48 -2.84 9.39 -5.34
N ALA A 49 -3.56 8.60 -6.13
CA ALA A 49 -4.93 8.22 -5.86
C ALA A 49 -4.98 6.84 -5.19
N LEU A 50 -5.56 6.77 -3.98
CA LEU A 50 -5.83 5.49 -3.33
C LEU A 50 -6.85 4.71 -4.19
N PRO A 51 -6.51 3.52 -4.72
CA PRO A 51 -7.47 2.71 -5.47
C PRO A 51 -8.64 2.33 -4.57
N SER A 52 -9.86 2.32 -5.13
CA SER A 52 -11.04 1.98 -4.36
C SER A 52 -10.99 0.51 -3.91
N LEU A 53 -11.72 0.17 -2.85
CA LEU A 53 -11.85 -1.23 -2.41
C LEU A 53 -12.48 -2.11 -3.49
N GLU A 54 -13.40 -1.56 -4.29
CA GLU A 54 -14.10 -2.32 -5.34
C GLU A 54 -13.18 -2.68 -6.50
N ASP A 55 -12.28 -1.78 -6.89
CA ASP A 55 -11.24 -2.05 -7.90
C ASP A 55 -10.28 -3.17 -7.46
N GLN A 56 -10.14 -3.34 -6.14
CA GLN A 56 -9.35 -4.42 -5.53
C GLN A 56 -10.15 -5.71 -5.33
N GLY A 57 -11.41 -5.76 -5.76
CA GLY A 57 -12.32 -6.89 -5.54
C GLY A 57 -12.73 -7.07 -4.08
N VAL A 58 -12.65 -6.02 -3.27
CA VAL A 58 -12.96 -6.04 -1.82
C VAL A 58 -14.28 -5.33 -1.57
N ARG A 59 -15.17 -5.97 -0.82
CA ARG A 59 -16.43 -5.34 -0.40
C ARG A 59 -16.15 -4.25 0.64
N GLN A 60 -16.65 -3.05 0.37
CA GLN A 60 -16.62 -1.95 1.33
C GLN A 60 -17.68 -2.13 2.43
N LEU A 61 -17.26 -1.98 3.69
CA LEU A 61 -18.08 -2.19 4.89
C LEU A 61 -18.58 -0.90 5.56
N TYR A 62 -18.10 0.26 5.12
CA TYR A 62 -18.48 1.57 5.65
C TYR A 62 -19.17 2.43 4.56
N PRO A 63 -19.90 3.49 4.92
CA PRO A 63 -20.67 4.29 3.96
C PRO A 63 -19.82 4.85 2.81
N LYS A 64 -20.39 4.81 1.59
CA LYS A 64 -19.80 5.47 0.41
C LYS A 64 -20.26 6.93 0.37
N GLY A 65 -19.34 7.88 0.50
CA GLY A 65 -19.65 9.31 0.39
C GLY A 65 -18.49 10.21 0.82
N SER A 66 -18.58 11.50 0.51
CA SER A 66 -17.50 12.47 0.80
C SER A 66 -17.41 12.89 2.27
N ASN A 67 -18.39 12.55 3.10
CA ASN A 67 -18.47 12.94 4.52
C ASN A 67 -18.43 11.72 5.44
N VAL A 68 -17.39 10.89 5.30
CA VAL A 68 -17.16 9.75 6.20
C VAL A 68 -16.61 10.26 7.52
N ASP A 69 -17.30 9.98 8.62
CA ASP A 69 -16.72 10.13 9.95
C ASP A 69 -15.73 8.99 10.23
N PHE A 70 -14.48 9.21 9.81
CA PHE A 70 -13.41 8.20 9.92
C PHE A 70 -13.25 7.67 11.34
N LYS A 71 -13.39 8.52 12.37
CA LYS A 71 -13.22 8.10 13.77
C LYS A 71 -14.33 7.15 14.19
N LYS A 72 -15.58 7.44 13.78
CA LYS A 72 -16.72 6.57 14.05
C LYS A 72 -16.59 5.23 13.31
N GLU A 73 -16.29 5.26 12.02
CA GLU A 73 -16.20 4.05 11.19
C GLU A 73 -15.03 3.15 11.59
N LEU A 74 -13.84 3.71 11.88
CA LEU A 74 -12.71 2.94 12.40
C LEU A 74 -13.04 2.26 13.74
N ARG A 75 -13.77 2.95 14.63
CA ARG A 75 -14.22 2.36 15.90
C ARG A 75 -15.26 1.26 15.69
N ALA A 76 -16.18 1.43 14.75
CA ALA A 76 -17.19 0.43 14.41
C ALA A 76 -16.52 -0.85 13.89
N LEU A 77 -15.67 -0.73 12.87
CA LEU A 77 -14.93 -1.86 12.30
C LEU A 77 -14.00 -2.54 13.30
N ASN A 78 -13.36 -1.78 14.21
CA ASN A 78 -12.53 -2.38 15.25
C ASN A 78 -13.35 -3.20 16.26
N ARG A 79 -14.58 -2.76 16.59
CA ARG A 79 -15.49 -3.55 17.44
C ARG A 79 -15.96 -4.81 16.72
N GLU A 80 -16.27 -4.70 15.43
CA GLU A 80 -16.65 -5.85 14.60
C GLU A 80 -15.52 -6.87 14.48
N LEU A 81 -14.27 -6.40 14.30
CA LEU A 81 -13.08 -7.24 14.30
C LEU A 81 -12.93 -8.02 15.60
N GLN A 82 -13.08 -7.35 16.75
CA GLN A 82 -12.98 -8.00 18.06
C GLN A 82 -14.05 -9.09 18.23
N LEU A 83 -15.28 -8.84 17.79
CA LEU A 83 -16.35 -9.85 17.82
C LEU A 83 -15.98 -11.07 16.97
N HIS A 84 -15.50 -10.87 15.74
CA HIS A 84 -15.09 -11.98 14.87
C HIS A 84 -13.90 -12.78 15.41
N ILE A 85 -12.98 -12.14 16.13
CA ILE A 85 -11.88 -12.84 16.81
C ILE A 85 -12.42 -13.74 17.94
N LEU A 86 -13.39 -13.26 18.71
CA LEU A 86 -14.04 -14.08 19.75
C LEU A 86 -14.81 -15.26 19.12
N GLU A 87 -15.59 -15.00 18.07
CA GLU A 87 -16.30 -16.06 17.35
C GLU A 87 -15.33 -17.08 16.71
N LEU A 88 -14.17 -16.65 16.24
CA LEU A 88 -13.12 -17.55 15.76
C LEU A 88 -12.60 -18.44 16.90
N ALA A 89 -12.37 -17.89 18.09
CA ALA A 89 -11.95 -18.67 19.25
C ALA A 89 -12.99 -19.76 19.58
N ASP A 90 -14.28 -19.41 19.57
CA ASP A 90 -15.38 -20.37 19.80
C ASP A 90 -15.42 -21.45 18.71
N VAL A 91 -15.31 -21.07 17.44
CA VAL A 91 -15.28 -22.01 16.30
C VAL A 91 -14.08 -22.96 16.39
N LEU A 92 -12.92 -22.49 16.82
CA LEU A 92 -11.73 -23.34 16.98
C LEU A 92 -11.91 -24.40 18.08
N VAL A 93 -12.70 -24.11 19.10
CA VAL A 93 -13.02 -25.06 20.17
C VAL A 93 -14.12 -26.04 19.73
N GLU A 94 -15.23 -25.56 19.17
CA GLU A 94 -16.39 -26.40 18.86
C GLU A 94 -16.30 -27.12 17.51
N ARG A 95 -15.84 -26.43 16.46
CA ARG A 95 -15.90 -26.89 15.06
C ARG A 95 -14.70 -26.39 14.27
N PRO A 96 -13.48 -26.86 14.58
CA PRO A 96 -12.24 -26.31 14.03
C PRO A 96 -12.18 -26.37 12.50
N SER A 97 -12.85 -27.33 11.85
CA SER A 97 -12.95 -27.41 10.38
C SER A 97 -13.60 -26.18 9.72
N GLN A 98 -14.35 -25.36 10.46
CA GLN A 98 -15.09 -24.21 9.93
C GLN A 98 -14.36 -22.87 10.11
N TYR A 99 -13.12 -22.87 10.61
CA TYR A 99 -12.35 -21.65 10.90
C TYR A 99 -12.13 -20.75 9.67
N ALA A 100 -12.00 -21.34 8.48
CA ALA A 100 -11.61 -20.63 7.27
C ALA A 100 -12.54 -19.45 6.94
N ARG A 101 -13.86 -19.66 7.09
CA ARG A 101 -14.86 -18.62 6.88
C ARG A 101 -14.65 -17.42 7.82
N ARG A 102 -14.33 -17.69 9.09
CA ARG A 102 -14.08 -16.63 10.08
C ARG A 102 -12.82 -15.85 9.74
N VAL A 103 -11.78 -16.53 9.26
CA VAL A 103 -10.54 -15.88 8.82
C VAL A 103 -10.78 -15.00 7.59
N GLU A 104 -11.62 -15.42 6.65
CA GLU A 104 -12.01 -14.60 5.49
C GLU A 104 -12.76 -13.33 5.91
N GLU A 105 -13.73 -13.45 6.84
CA GLU A 105 -14.47 -12.32 7.42
C GLU A 105 -13.51 -11.34 8.13
N ILE A 106 -12.57 -11.84 8.92
CA ILE A 106 -11.52 -11.05 9.58
C ILE A 106 -10.63 -10.34 8.54
N SER A 107 -10.20 -11.04 7.49
CA SER A 107 -9.39 -10.47 6.41
C SER A 107 -10.11 -9.32 5.71
N LEU A 108 -11.42 -9.46 5.47
CA LEU A 108 -12.25 -8.41 4.89
C LEU A 108 -12.27 -7.15 5.76
N ILE A 109 -12.45 -7.29 7.07
CA ILE A 109 -12.45 -6.17 8.01
C ILE A 109 -11.08 -5.48 8.02
N PHE A 110 -9.99 -6.23 8.04
CA PHE A 110 -8.64 -5.66 7.98
C PHE A 110 -8.40 -4.85 6.69
N LYS A 111 -8.80 -5.37 5.52
CA LYS A 111 -8.68 -4.62 4.25
C LYS A 111 -9.45 -3.29 4.31
N ASN A 112 -10.65 -3.29 4.89
CA ASN A 112 -11.46 -2.09 5.07
C ASN A 112 -10.83 -1.09 6.05
N LEU A 113 -10.31 -1.56 7.19
CA LEU A 113 -9.58 -0.73 8.16
C LEU A 113 -8.34 -0.09 7.52
N HIS A 114 -7.55 -0.87 6.80
CA HIS A 114 -6.36 -0.38 6.09
C HIS A 114 -6.72 0.70 5.06
N HIS A 115 -7.79 0.49 4.29
CA HIS A 115 -8.23 1.48 3.32
C HIS A 115 -8.68 2.80 3.97
N LEU A 116 -9.45 2.74 5.07
CA LEU A 116 -9.84 3.95 5.83
C LEU A 116 -8.63 4.70 6.40
N LEU A 117 -7.64 3.98 6.95
CA LEU A 117 -6.41 4.60 7.44
C LEU A 117 -5.59 5.21 6.29
N ASN A 118 -5.50 4.53 5.16
CA ASN A 118 -4.80 5.04 3.99
C ASN A 118 -5.46 6.29 3.41
N SER A 119 -6.79 6.38 3.51
CA SER A 119 -7.58 7.56 3.11
C SER A 119 -7.31 8.79 4.00
N LEU A 120 -6.84 8.58 5.24
CA LEU A 120 -6.49 9.66 6.16
C LEU A 120 -5.08 10.24 5.94
N ARG A 121 -4.22 9.57 5.18
CA ARG A 121 -2.81 9.99 5.00
C ARG A 121 -2.68 11.44 4.51
N PRO A 122 -3.44 11.92 3.51
CA PRO A 122 -3.34 13.32 3.06
C PRO A 122 -3.70 14.32 4.17
N HIS A 123 -4.71 14.01 4.99
CA HIS A 123 -5.09 14.87 6.12
C HIS A 123 -4.00 14.91 7.21
N GLN A 124 -3.29 13.81 7.44
CA GLN A 124 -2.20 13.75 8.41
C GLN A 124 -0.99 14.59 7.97
N VAL A 125 -0.67 14.58 6.68
CA VAL A 125 0.41 15.41 6.11
C VAL A 125 0.10 16.89 6.33
N ASN A 126 -1.11 17.33 5.99
CA ASN A 126 -1.52 18.74 6.18
C ASN A 126 -1.50 19.18 7.66
N ILE A 127 -1.87 18.29 8.59
CA ILE A 127 -1.78 18.58 10.03
C ILE A 127 -0.31 18.62 10.50
N GLY A 128 0.55 17.77 9.94
CA GLY A 128 1.99 17.78 10.20
C GLY A 128 2.65 19.07 9.73
N GLU A 129 2.38 19.50 8.49
CA GLU A 129 2.90 20.75 7.92
C GLU A 129 2.46 21.99 8.71
N SER A 130 1.21 22.01 9.20
CA SER A 130 0.75 23.13 10.05
C SER A 130 1.40 23.16 11.44
N LYS A 131 1.91 22.02 11.94
CA LYS A 131 2.62 21.93 13.23
C LYS A 131 4.13 22.10 13.12
N PHE A 132 4.70 21.78 11.96
CA PHE A 132 6.13 21.94 11.67
C PHE A 132 6.27 22.50 10.25
N PRO A 133 6.01 23.81 10.05
CA PRO A 133 6.28 24.44 8.78
C PRO A 133 7.77 24.32 8.50
N ASN A 134 8.12 23.89 7.28
CA ASN A 134 9.48 23.67 6.79
C ASN A 134 10.52 24.56 7.50
N ILE A 135 11.35 23.93 8.34
CA ILE A 135 12.59 24.55 8.79
C ILE A 135 13.55 24.45 7.60
N PRO A 136 14.12 25.58 7.15
CA PRO A 136 14.95 25.65 5.93
C PRO A 136 16.17 24.73 5.98
#